data_AF-A0AA96S0M9-F1
#
_entry.id   AF-A0AA96S0M9-F1
#
_cell.length_a   1.000
_cell.length_b   1.000
_cell.length_c   1.000
_cell.angle_alpha   90.00
_cell.angle_beta   90.00
_cell.angle_gamma   90.00
#
_symmetry.space_group_name_H-M   'P 1'
#
loop_
_entity.id
_entity.type
_entity.pdbx_description
1 polymer ?
#
loop_
_entity_poly.entity_id
_entity_poly.type
_entity_poly.pdbx_seq_one_letter_code
_entity_poly.pdbx_strand_id
1 'polypeptide(L)'
;MSGIKAFWNNYSLKHPKIAQFIMFFLLSNGITVFQMILMPVLKAAFSGTALEAHNFQILPVGYNADGSPYYIFNYPLGPISSGGGGGLAYFIAVQLTLGIAQIINFFAQRNITFRSKGNIYKAAVWYLIAYIMITLCAGALQGWYKDPIYQFFIDRFGKTGETAADLITMIINAAISFWVYFPILKIIFREDKKQISA
;
A
#
# COMPACT_ATOMS: atom_id res chain seq x y z
N MET A 1 -25.56 -24.39 -11.22
CA MET A 1 -24.91 -23.35 -10.38
C MET A 1 -25.83 -22.15 -10.03
N SER A 2 -27.16 -22.35 -9.85
CA SER A 2 -28.15 -21.26 -9.97
C SER A 2 -28.67 -20.65 -8.65
N GLY A 3 -28.78 -21.43 -7.56
CA GLY A 3 -29.46 -20.97 -6.33
C GLY A 3 -28.78 -19.80 -5.61
N ILE A 4 -27.45 -19.79 -5.54
CA ILE A 4 -26.68 -18.75 -4.84
C ILE A 4 -26.76 -17.42 -5.59
N LYS A 5 -26.67 -17.44 -6.93
CA LYS A 5 -26.82 -16.22 -7.76
C LYS A 5 -28.22 -15.63 -7.62
N ALA A 6 -29.27 -16.46 -7.67
CA ALA A 6 -30.65 -16.00 -7.53
C ALA A 6 -30.95 -15.42 -6.14
N PHE A 7 -30.47 -16.10 -5.08
CA PHE A 7 -30.57 -15.62 -3.70
C PHE A 7 -29.84 -14.29 -3.51
N TRP A 8 -28.61 -14.19 -4.01
CA TRP A 8 -27.83 -12.96 -3.95
C TRP A 8 -28.51 -11.80 -4.68
N ASN A 9 -29.10 -12.07 -5.86
CA ASN A 9 -29.78 -11.03 -6.62
C ASN A 9 -31.00 -10.48 -5.86
N ASN A 10 -31.81 -11.37 -5.27
CA ASN A 10 -32.94 -10.97 -4.43
C ASN A 10 -32.51 -10.22 -3.16
N TYR A 11 -31.42 -10.64 -2.52
CA TYR A 11 -30.89 -9.96 -1.34
C TYR A 11 -30.30 -8.58 -1.66
N SER A 12 -29.56 -8.48 -2.77
CA SER A 12 -28.98 -7.22 -3.26
C SER A 12 -30.05 -6.18 -3.61
N LEU A 13 -31.19 -6.61 -4.15
CA LEU A 13 -32.33 -5.74 -4.42
C LEU A 13 -33.04 -5.26 -3.15
N LYS A 14 -33.17 -6.13 -2.13
CA LYS A 14 -33.82 -5.79 -0.85
C LYS A 14 -32.95 -4.91 0.05
N HIS A 15 -31.64 -5.12 0.06
CA HIS A 15 -30.69 -4.39 0.91
C HIS A 15 -29.47 -3.88 0.12
N PRO A 16 -29.65 -2.87 -0.75
CA PRO A 16 -28.60 -2.42 -1.67
C PRO A 16 -27.34 -1.91 -0.96
N LYS A 17 -27.49 -1.17 0.14
CA LYS A 17 -26.34 -0.64 0.91
C LYS A 17 -25.54 -1.77 1.58
N ILE A 18 -26.23 -2.78 2.12
CA ILE A 18 -25.58 -3.92 2.80
C ILE A 18 -24.90 -4.82 1.77
N ALA A 19 -25.54 -5.06 0.62
CA ALA A 19 -24.94 -5.84 -0.45
C ALA A 19 -23.69 -5.15 -1.05
N GLN A 20 -23.72 -3.82 -1.20
CA GLN A 20 -22.53 -3.04 -1.56
C GLN A 20 -21.42 -3.18 -0.52
N PHE A 21 -21.75 -3.08 0.77
CA PHE A 21 -20.78 -3.27 1.85
C PHE A 21 -20.18 -4.69 1.84
N ILE A 22 -20.99 -5.74 1.69
CA ILE A 22 -20.51 -7.13 1.63
C ILE A 22 -19.58 -7.33 0.43
N MET A 23 -19.93 -6.79 -0.74
CA MET A 23 -19.08 -6.86 -1.93
C MET A 23 -17.76 -6.10 -1.75
N PHE A 24 -17.83 -4.89 -1.16
CA PHE A 24 -16.64 -4.13 -0.81
C PHE A 24 -15.76 -4.89 0.19
N PHE A 25 -16.36 -5.49 1.22
CA PHE A 25 -15.65 -6.27 2.22
C PHE A 25 -14.98 -7.51 1.61
N LEU A 26 -15.70 -8.28 0.78
CA LEU A 26 -15.16 -9.45 0.09
C LEU A 26 -14.01 -9.08 -0.85
N LEU A 27 -14.17 -8.01 -1.64
CA LEU A 27 -13.08 -7.56 -2.53
C LEU A 27 -11.89 -7.02 -1.74
N SER A 28 -12.11 -6.25 -0.68
CA SER A 28 -11.03 -5.71 0.15
C SER A 28 -10.23 -6.84 0.80
N ASN A 29 -10.89 -7.83 1.40
CA ASN A 29 -10.20 -8.98 1.99
C ASN A 29 -9.54 -9.85 0.91
N GLY A 30 -10.18 -10.02 -0.25
CA GLY A 30 -9.62 -10.73 -1.39
C GLY A 30 -8.32 -10.09 -1.89
N ILE A 31 -8.26 -8.76 -1.94
CA ILE A 31 -7.04 -8.01 -2.31
C ILE A 31 -5.96 -8.21 -1.27
N THR A 32 -6.29 -8.14 0.03
CA THR A 32 -5.32 -8.40 1.10
C THR A 32 -4.74 -9.81 0.99
N VAL A 33 -5.58 -10.83 0.79
CA VAL A 33 -5.14 -12.22 0.59
C VAL A 33 -4.28 -12.34 -0.67
N PHE A 34 -4.70 -11.69 -1.77
CA PHE A 34 -3.92 -11.65 -2.99
C PHE A 34 -2.54 -11.04 -2.78
N GLN A 35 -2.44 -9.91 -2.07
CA GLN A 35 -1.16 -9.28 -1.73
C GLN A 35 -0.28 -10.20 -0.86
N MET A 36 -0.87 -10.89 0.11
CA MET A 36 -0.15 -11.85 0.97
C MET A 36 0.43 -13.02 0.17
N ILE A 37 -0.22 -13.47 -0.90
CA ILE A 37 0.26 -14.56 -1.77
C ILE A 37 1.23 -14.04 -2.83
N LEU A 38 0.94 -12.89 -3.42
CA LEU A 38 1.72 -12.35 -4.54
C LEU A 38 3.12 -11.94 -4.11
N MET A 39 3.29 -11.41 -2.90
CA MET A 39 4.60 -10.98 -2.39
C MET A 39 5.61 -12.14 -2.32
N PRO A 40 5.31 -13.28 -1.66
CA PRO A 40 6.18 -14.47 -1.69
C PRO A 40 6.41 -15.02 -3.10
N VAL A 41 5.39 -15.03 -3.95
CA VAL A 41 5.50 -15.51 -5.34
C VAL A 41 6.47 -14.66 -6.15
N LEU A 42 6.35 -13.33 -6.07
CA LEU A 42 7.26 -12.42 -6.77
C LEU A 42 8.67 -12.49 -6.20
N LYS A 43 8.83 -12.60 -4.88
CA LYS A 43 10.15 -12.86 -4.27
C LYS A 43 10.78 -14.14 -4.82
N ALA A 44 10.02 -15.22 -4.89
CA ALA A 44 10.49 -16.49 -5.45
C ALA A 44 10.81 -16.36 -6.95
N ALA A 45 10.03 -15.58 -7.71
CA ALA A 45 10.28 -15.33 -9.13
C ALA A 45 11.54 -14.49 -9.39
N PHE A 46 11.87 -13.57 -8.48
CA PHE A 46 13.10 -12.76 -8.56
C PHE A 46 14.31 -13.43 -7.89
N SER A 47 14.11 -14.52 -7.14
CA SER A 47 15.17 -15.31 -6.52
C SER A 47 16.12 -15.86 -7.57
N GLY A 48 17.42 -15.58 -7.43
CA GLY A 48 18.46 -15.99 -8.38
C GLY A 48 18.56 -15.13 -9.64
N THR A 49 17.85 -14.00 -9.71
CA THR A 49 18.03 -13.03 -10.82
C THR A 49 19.12 -12.01 -10.50
N ALA A 50 19.68 -11.36 -11.52
CA ALA A 50 20.67 -10.29 -11.34
C ALA A 50 20.15 -9.10 -10.50
N LEU A 51 18.82 -8.98 -10.32
CA LEU A 51 18.17 -7.94 -9.54
C LEU A 51 18.47 -8.06 -8.03
N GLU A 52 18.83 -9.25 -7.54
CA GLU A 52 19.23 -9.45 -6.14
C GLU A 52 20.64 -8.91 -5.86
N ALA A 53 21.47 -8.78 -6.90
CA ALA A 53 22.84 -8.29 -6.82
C ALA A 53 22.94 -6.75 -6.92
N HIS A 54 21.81 -6.04 -7.06
CA HIS A 54 21.77 -4.57 -7.10
C HIS A 54 21.12 -4.00 -5.83
N ASN A 55 21.81 -3.03 -5.21
CA ASN A 55 21.20 -2.21 -4.17
C ASN A 55 20.14 -1.29 -4.80
N PHE A 56 19.09 -0.98 -4.03
CA PHE A 56 18.12 0.02 -4.42
C PHE A 56 17.93 0.99 -3.25
N GLN A 57 18.86 1.93 -3.16
CA GLN A 57 18.91 2.97 -2.14
C GLN A 57 18.79 4.33 -2.82
N ILE A 58 17.59 4.90 -2.86
CA ILE A 58 17.29 6.13 -3.62
C ILE A 58 16.56 7.14 -2.75
N LEU A 59 16.83 8.43 -3.02
CA LEU A 59 16.32 9.62 -2.31
C LEU A 59 16.80 9.67 -0.86
N PRO A 60 18.05 10.10 -0.61
CA PRO A 60 18.52 10.32 0.75
C PRO A 60 17.73 11.46 1.41
N VAL A 61 17.15 11.22 2.59
CA VAL A 61 16.33 12.21 3.35
C VAL A 61 16.92 12.54 4.72
N GLY A 62 18.22 12.34 4.89
CA GLY A 62 18.95 12.67 6.11
C GLY A 62 19.86 11.55 6.53
N TYR A 63 20.16 11.54 7.84
CA TYR A 63 21.05 10.58 8.46
C TYR A 63 20.30 9.88 9.60
N ASN A 64 20.48 8.57 9.70
CA ASN A 64 20.04 7.75 10.81
C ASN A 64 20.82 8.14 12.08
N ALA A 65 20.34 7.70 13.24
CA ALA A 65 20.97 7.99 14.53
C ALA A 65 22.41 7.44 14.66
N ASP A 66 22.78 6.47 13.83
CA ASP A 66 24.13 5.90 13.73
C ASP A 66 25.06 6.65 12.73
N GLY A 67 24.56 7.72 12.10
CA GLY A 67 25.29 8.52 11.11
C GLY A 67 25.25 7.95 9.67
N SER A 68 24.58 6.83 9.43
CA SER A 68 24.38 6.30 8.07
C SER A 68 23.30 7.08 7.30
N PRO A 69 23.40 7.24 5.96
CA PRO A 69 22.39 7.97 5.20
C PRO A 69 21.04 7.21 5.16
N TYR A 70 19.95 7.90 5.50
CA TYR A 70 18.59 7.37 5.36
C TYR A 70 18.08 7.58 3.93
N TYR A 71 17.56 6.54 3.29
CA TYR A 71 16.95 6.61 1.97
C TYR A 71 15.43 6.36 2.05
N ILE A 72 14.60 7.13 1.32
CA ILE A 72 13.14 6.87 1.21
C ILE A 72 12.89 5.42 0.80
N PHE A 73 13.66 4.96 -0.19
CA PHE A 73 13.70 3.57 -0.59
C PHE A 73 14.99 3.00 -0.06
N ASN A 74 14.97 2.41 1.14
CA ASN A 74 16.14 1.80 1.74
C ASN A 74 16.09 0.27 1.57
N TYR A 75 16.47 -0.22 0.38
CA TYR A 75 16.56 -1.65 0.07
C TYR A 75 18.05 -2.05 -0.12
N PRO A 76 18.79 -2.23 0.99
CA PRO A 76 20.18 -2.67 0.94
C PRO A 76 20.31 -4.09 0.39
N LEU A 77 21.51 -4.42 -0.08
CA LEU A 77 21.87 -5.76 -0.52
C LEU A 77 21.82 -6.77 0.63
N GLY A 78 21.41 -7.99 0.31
CA GLY A 78 21.51 -9.13 1.21
C GLY A 78 20.20 -9.92 1.35
N PRO A 79 20.27 -11.18 1.81
CA PRO A 79 19.11 -12.02 2.00
C PRO A 79 18.17 -11.42 3.06
N ILE A 80 16.85 -11.41 2.78
CA ILE A 80 15.81 -10.95 3.72
C ILE A 80 15.86 -11.73 5.04
N SER A 81 16.29 -12.99 4.99
CA SER A 81 16.51 -13.86 6.15
C SER A 81 17.64 -13.40 7.09
N SER A 82 18.55 -12.54 6.62
CA SER A 82 19.72 -12.06 7.35
C SER A 82 19.62 -10.56 7.70
N GLY A 83 18.44 -9.96 7.57
CA GLY A 83 18.25 -8.50 7.70
C GLY A 83 18.75 -7.69 6.49
N GLY A 84 19.18 -8.36 5.42
CA GLY A 84 19.49 -7.71 4.14
C GLY A 84 18.18 -7.28 3.47
N GLY A 85 18.13 -6.05 2.97
CA GLY A 85 16.92 -5.44 2.43
C GLY A 85 16.41 -6.04 1.12
N GLY A 86 16.94 -7.18 0.66
CA GLY A 86 16.53 -7.87 -0.56
C GLY A 86 16.77 -7.09 -1.86
N GLY A 87 17.49 -5.98 -1.79
CA GLY A 87 17.90 -5.17 -2.94
C GLY A 87 16.75 -4.73 -3.86
N LEU A 88 17.11 -4.53 -5.13
CA LEU A 88 16.20 -4.09 -6.19
C LEU A 88 15.09 -5.11 -6.48
N ALA A 89 15.38 -6.41 -6.32
CA ALA A 89 14.40 -7.49 -6.43
C ALA A 89 13.23 -7.32 -5.43
N TYR A 90 13.53 -7.03 -4.15
CA TYR A 90 12.50 -6.83 -3.14
C TYR A 90 11.69 -5.55 -3.40
N PHE A 91 12.35 -4.47 -3.80
CA PHE A 91 11.66 -3.25 -4.20
C PHE A 91 10.66 -3.51 -5.33
N ILE A 92 11.09 -4.15 -6.43
CA ILE A 92 10.21 -4.46 -7.56
C ILE A 92 9.04 -5.37 -7.14
N ALA A 93 9.30 -6.39 -6.31
CA ALA A 93 8.25 -7.26 -5.80
C ALA A 93 7.18 -6.49 -5.01
N VAL A 94 7.60 -5.56 -4.13
CA VAL A 94 6.69 -4.71 -3.37
C VAL A 94 5.90 -3.78 -4.30
N GLN A 95 6.59 -3.10 -5.23
CA GLN A 95 5.93 -2.15 -6.14
C GLN A 95 4.95 -2.83 -7.11
N LEU A 96 5.29 -4.00 -7.64
CA LEU A 96 4.37 -4.78 -8.48
C LEU A 96 3.15 -5.27 -7.68
N THR A 97 3.37 -5.76 -6.46
CA THR A 97 2.28 -6.20 -5.58
C THR A 97 1.32 -5.05 -5.26
N LEU A 98 1.87 -3.91 -4.86
CA LEU A 98 1.09 -2.71 -4.56
C LEU A 98 0.41 -2.16 -5.81
N GLY A 99 1.11 -2.07 -6.94
CA GLY A 99 0.55 -1.60 -8.21
C GLY A 99 -0.63 -2.43 -8.68
N ILE A 100 -0.51 -3.76 -8.68
CA ILE A 100 -1.61 -4.66 -9.05
C ILE A 100 -2.78 -4.51 -8.07
N ALA A 101 -2.51 -4.43 -6.76
CA ALA A 101 -3.55 -4.22 -5.78
C ALA A 101 -4.28 -2.88 -5.97
N GLN A 102 -3.58 -1.81 -6.32
CA GLN A 102 -4.19 -0.51 -6.65
C GLN A 102 -5.06 -0.59 -7.90
N ILE A 103 -4.62 -1.31 -8.93
CA ILE A 103 -5.42 -1.55 -10.14
C ILE A 103 -6.71 -2.30 -9.79
N ILE A 104 -6.63 -3.39 -9.02
CA ILE A 104 -7.81 -4.15 -8.59
C ILE A 104 -8.73 -3.26 -7.74
N ASN A 105 -8.18 -2.49 -6.80
CA ASN A 105 -8.94 -1.54 -5.98
C ASN A 105 -9.66 -0.49 -6.83
N PHE A 106 -9.00 0.06 -7.84
CA PHE A 106 -9.60 1.03 -8.76
C PHE A 106 -10.82 0.44 -9.47
N PHE A 107 -10.69 -0.76 -10.05
CA PHE A 107 -11.81 -1.43 -10.71
C PHE A 107 -12.91 -1.83 -9.73
N ALA A 108 -12.56 -2.32 -8.54
CA ALA A 108 -13.50 -2.67 -7.47
C ALA A 108 -14.34 -1.47 -7.01
N GLN A 109 -13.68 -0.36 -6.66
CA GLN A 109 -14.35 0.87 -6.21
C GLN A 109 -15.20 1.48 -7.31
N ARG A 110 -14.74 1.44 -8.57
CA ARG A 110 -15.52 1.94 -9.70
C ARG A 110 -16.78 1.10 -9.94
N ASN A 111 -16.65 -0.23 -9.93
CA ASN A 111 -17.73 -1.14 -10.31
C ASN A 111 -18.81 -1.26 -9.22
N ILE A 112 -18.44 -1.18 -7.94
CA ILE A 112 -19.38 -1.29 -6.81
C ILE A 112 -19.92 0.08 -6.37
N THR A 113 -19.04 1.08 -6.24
CA THR A 113 -19.38 2.33 -5.53
C THR A 113 -19.82 3.44 -6.47
N PHE A 114 -19.28 3.53 -7.69
CA PHE A 114 -19.51 4.71 -8.52
C PHE A 114 -20.45 4.53 -9.71
N ARG A 115 -20.63 3.32 -10.29
CA ARG A 115 -21.43 3.11 -11.53
C ARG A 115 -21.25 4.24 -12.58
N SER A 116 -20.10 4.91 -12.61
CA SER A 116 -20.00 6.21 -13.27
C SER A 116 -19.41 6.05 -14.67
N LYS A 117 -20.08 6.70 -15.62
CA LYS A 117 -19.66 6.90 -17.01
C LYS A 117 -18.58 8.01 -17.12
N GLY A 118 -17.76 8.21 -16.07
CA GLY A 118 -16.66 9.17 -16.09
C GLY A 118 -15.43 8.67 -16.87
N ASN A 119 -14.58 9.60 -17.31
CA ASN A 119 -13.39 9.31 -18.13
C ASN A 119 -12.38 8.43 -17.35
N ILE A 120 -12.22 7.18 -17.80
CA ILE A 120 -11.34 6.16 -17.20
C ILE A 120 -9.91 6.66 -17.06
N TYR A 121 -9.40 7.37 -18.07
CA TYR A 121 -8.01 7.78 -18.14
C TYR A 121 -7.67 8.82 -17.08
N LYS A 122 -8.53 9.83 -16.87
CA LYS A 122 -8.29 10.88 -15.85
C LYS A 122 -8.25 10.28 -14.44
N ALA A 123 -9.20 9.39 -14.12
CA ALA A 123 -9.25 8.77 -12.81
C ALA A 123 -8.04 7.84 -12.59
N ALA A 124 -7.63 7.06 -13.60
CA ALA A 124 -6.45 6.20 -13.50
C ALA A 124 -5.15 6.99 -13.30
N VAL A 125 -4.98 8.10 -14.04
CA VAL A 125 -3.81 8.99 -13.89
C VAL A 125 -3.75 9.61 -12.50
N TRP A 126 -4.88 10.12 -11.99
CA TRP A 126 -4.94 10.68 -10.63
C TRP A 126 -4.68 9.65 -9.54
N TYR A 127 -5.19 8.42 -9.69
CA TYR A 127 -4.88 7.31 -8.79
C TYR A 127 -3.40 6.95 -8.79
N LEU A 128 -2.76 6.93 -9.98
CA LEU A 128 -1.33 6.67 -10.10
C LEU A 128 -0.49 7.78 -9.45
N ILE A 129 -0.83 9.04 -9.70
CA ILE A 129 -0.16 10.19 -9.07
C ILE A 129 -0.30 10.14 -7.55
N ALA A 130 -1.52 9.89 -7.06
CA ALA A 130 -1.77 9.72 -5.63
C ALA A 130 -0.90 8.60 -5.05
N TYR A 131 -0.90 7.43 -5.70
CA TYR A 131 -0.08 6.28 -5.29
C TYR A 131 1.41 6.65 -5.17
N ILE A 132 2.00 7.26 -6.20
CA ILE A 132 3.42 7.66 -6.19
C ILE A 132 3.69 8.65 -5.06
N MET A 133 2.88 9.69 -4.92
CA MET A 133 3.05 10.71 -3.88
C MET A 133 2.96 10.11 -2.48
N ILE A 134 2.00 9.21 -2.25
CA ILE A 134 1.82 8.54 -0.96
C ILE A 134 3.02 7.64 -0.65
N THR A 135 3.49 6.85 -1.62
CA THR A 135 4.65 5.99 -1.44
C THR A 135 5.89 6.80 -1.08
N LEU A 136 6.11 7.94 -1.74
CA LEU A 136 7.23 8.84 -1.45
C LEU A 136 7.11 9.49 -0.08
N CYS A 137 5.95 10.06 0.27
CA CYS A 137 5.73 10.71 1.56
C CYS A 137 5.79 9.71 2.72
N ALA A 138 5.18 8.54 2.59
CA ALA A 138 5.20 7.51 3.61
C ALA A 138 6.62 6.98 3.83
N GLY A 139 7.39 6.74 2.75
CA GLY A 139 8.79 6.34 2.86
C GLY A 139 9.65 7.42 3.52
N ALA A 140 9.49 8.69 3.12
CA ALA A 140 10.23 9.80 3.72
C ALA A 140 9.93 9.95 5.22
N LEU A 141 8.65 9.88 5.60
CA LEU A 141 8.25 9.98 7.01
C LEU A 141 8.69 8.77 7.82
N GLN A 142 8.65 7.55 7.25
CA GLN A 142 9.15 6.35 7.92
C GLN A 142 10.60 6.53 8.37
N GLY A 143 11.45 7.21 7.62
CA GLY A 143 12.82 7.47 8.06
C GLY A 143 12.96 8.37 9.26
N TRP A 144 12.01 9.28 9.43
CA TRP A 144 12.07 10.24 10.51
C TRP A 144 11.61 9.64 11.84
N TYR A 145 10.65 8.73 11.82
CA TYR A 145 10.07 8.18 13.06
C TYR A 145 10.45 6.73 13.35
N LYS A 146 10.77 5.90 12.34
CA LYS A 146 10.95 4.45 12.55
C LYS A 146 12.18 4.19 13.41
N ASP A 147 13.33 4.69 13.01
CA ASP A 147 14.60 4.49 13.71
C ASP A 147 14.58 4.95 15.18
N PRO A 148 14.16 6.19 15.53
CA PRO A 148 14.13 6.62 16.92
C PRO A 148 13.12 5.84 17.78
N ILE A 149 12.01 5.36 17.19
CA ILE A 149 11.04 4.52 17.91
C ILE A 149 11.64 3.14 18.16
N TYR A 150 12.24 2.50 17.16
CA TYR A 150 12.86 1.18 17.36
C TYR A 150 13.99 1.24 18.38
N GLN A 151 14.86 2.26 18.32
CA GLN A 151 15.90 2.46 19.34
C GLN A 151 15.29 2.63 20.73
N PHE A 152 14.32 3.54 20.90
CA PHE A 152 13.69 3.77 22.20
C PHE A 152 13.08 2.50 22.80
N PHE A 153 12.37 1.72 21.99
CA PHE A 153 11.68 0.51 22.48
C PHE A 153 12.64 -0.68 22.69
N ILE A 154 13.62 -0.89 21.81
CA ILE A 154 14.60 -1.96 21.97
C ILE A 154 15.52 -1.68 23.16
N ASP A 155 15.96 -0.43 23.34
CA ASP A 155 16.80 -0.04 24.48
C ASP A 155 16.06 -0.18 25.82
N ARG A 156 14.74 0.03 25.83
CA ARG A 156 13.92 0.00 27.05
C ARG A 156 13.37 -1.40 27.39
N PHE A 157 13.07 -2.23 26.40
CA PHE A 157 12.33 -3.49 26.57
C PHE A 157 12.99 -4.70 25.90
N GLY A 158 14.20 -4.56 25.35
CA GLY A 158 14.92 -5.65 24.67
C GLY A 158 14.14 -6.21 23.47
N LYS A 159 14.19 -7.54 23.27
CA LYS A 159 13.49 -8.21 22.15
C LYS A 159 11.97 -8.02 22.13
N THR A 160 11.33 -7.85 23.30
CA THR A 160 9.90 -7.49 23.40
C THR A 160 9.61 -6.06 22.94
N GLY A 161 10.63 -5.19 22.94
CA GLY A 161 10.55 -3.84 22.39
C GLY A 161 10.38 -3.81 20.87
N GLU A 162 10.89 -4.82 20.15
CA GLU A 162 10.76 -4.91 18.69
C GLU A 162 9.28 -5.07 18.28
N THR A 163 8.54 -5.97 18.93
CA THR A 163 7.10 -6.13 18.66
C THR A 163 6.30 -4.88 19.03
N ALA A 164 6.65 -4.19 20.11
CA ALA A 164 6.00 -2.94 20.49
C ALA A 164 6.29 -1.82 19.47
N ALA A 165 7.54 -1.73 19.01
CA ALA A 165 7.95 -0.80 17.95
C ALA A 165 7.23 -1.11 16.63
N ASP A 166 7.10 -2.38 16.24
CA ASP A 166 6.34 -2.80 15.05
C ASP A 166 4.88 -2.33 15.14
N LEU A 167 4.21 -2.58 16.27
CA LEU A 167 2.82 -2.19 16.47
C LEU A 167 2.64 -0.67 16.41
N ILE A 168 3.51 0.08 17.09
CA ILE A 168 3.44 1.55 17.14
C ILE A 168 3.74 2.14 15.77
N THR A 169 4.77 1.66 15.09
CA THR A 169 5.12 2.14 13.76
C THR A 169 4.05 1.77 12.73
N MET A 170 3.34 0.64 12.88
CA MET A 170 2.18 0.31 12.06
C MET A 170 1.02 1.30 12.29
N ILE A 171 0.72 1.66 13.53
CA ILE A 171 -0.33 2.64 13.87
C ILE A 171 0.03 4.02 13.32
N ILE A 172 1.28 4.46 13.51
CA ILE A 172 1.76 5.75 12.98
C ILE A 172 1.71 5.75 11.45
N ASN A 173 2.15 4.67 10.80
CA ASN A 173 2.07 4.53 9.36
C ASN A 173 0.62 4.62 8.86
N ALA A 174 -0.33 4.00 9.56
CA ALA A 174 -1.75 4.08 9.23
C ALA A 174 -2.31 5.50 9.41
N ALA A 175 -1.93 6.20 10.49
CA ALA A 175 -2.36 7.57 10.75
C ALA A 175 -1.78 8.56 9.72
N ILE A 176 -0.48 8.48 9.45
CA ILE A 176 0.20 9.28 8.42
C ILE A 176 -0.43 9.02 7.06
N SER A 177 -0.62 7.74 6.71
CA SER A 177 -1.31 7.36 5.49
C SER A 177 -2.65 8.08 5.43
N PHE A 178 -3.51 7.97 6.45
CA PHE A 178 -4.81 8.64 6.46
C PHE A 178 -4.71 10.16 6.22
N TRP A 179 -3.80 10.85 6.93
CA TRP A 179 -3.63 12.31 6.82
C TRP A 179 -3.00 12.76 5.50
N VAL A 180 -2.23 11.90 4.83
CA VAL A 180 -1.71 12.15 3.47
C VAL A 180 -2.77 11.80 2.41
N TYR A 181 -3.48 10.69 2.59
CA TYR A 181 -4.59 10.26 1.72
C TYR A 181 -5.68 11.33 1.66
N PHE A 182 -6.06 11.92 2.81
CA PHE A 182 -7.23 12.80 2.88
C PHE A 182 -7.14 14.07 2.01
N PRO A 183 -6.07 14.89 2.06
CA PRO A 183 -5.91 16.06 1.19
C PRO A 183 -5.84 15.69 -0.30
N ILE A 184 -5.13 14.62 -0.64
CA ILE A 184 -4.95 14.17 -2.03
C ILE A 184 -6.31 13.74 -2.61
N LEU A 185 -7.04 12.86 -1.91
CA LEU A 185 -8.37 12.45 -2.32
C LEU A 185 -9.32 13.64 -2.43
N LYS A 186 -9.23 14.60 -1.50
CA LYS A 186 -10.06 15.82 -1.52
C LYS A 186 -9.78 16.70 -2.73
N ILE A 187 -8.53 16.82 -3.19
CA ILE A 187 -8.15 17.55 -4.41
C ILE A 187 -8.72 16.85 -5.64
N ILE A 188 -8.50 15.53 -5.75
CA ILE A 188 -8.96 14.71 -6.89
C ILE A 188 -10.49 14.77 -7.01
N PHE A 189 -11.23 14.49 -5.93
CA PHE A 189 -12.70 14.48 -5.96
C PHE A 189 -13.32 15.88 -6.05
N ARG A 190 -12.58 16.95 -5.77
CA ARG A 190 -13.04 18.33 -6.05
C ARG A 190 -13.10 18.62 -7.55
N GLU A 191 -12.23 18.03 -8.35
CA GLU A 191 -12.23 18.21 -9.81
C GLU A 191 -13.42 17.50 -10.48
N ASP A 192 -13.82 16.34 -9.98
CA ASP A 192 -14.97 15.60 -10.50
C ASP A 192 -16.29 16.36 -10.31
N LYS A 193 -16.45 17.10 -9.21
CA LYS A 193 -17.64 17.96 -9.00
C LYS A 193 -17.70 19.14 -9.96
N LYS A 194 -16.54 19.71 -10.34
CA LYS A 194 -16.48 20.81 -11.32
C LYS A 194 -16.78 20.33 -12.75
N GLN A 195 -16.45 19.09 -13.11
CA GLN A 195 -16.73 18.55 -14.46
C GLN A 195 -18.19 18.13 -14.68
N ILE A 196 -19.00 17.95 -13.62
CA ILE A 196 -20.43 17.64 -13.74
C ILE A 196 -21.28 18.94 -13.80
N SER A 197 -20.68 20.10 -13.53
CA SER A 197 -21.35 21.41 -13.48
C SER A 197 -20.95 22.37 -14.61
N ALA A 198 -20.25 21.87 -15.64
CA ALA A 198 -19.93 22.58 -16.87
C ALA A 198 -20.45 21.78 -18.07
#